data_AF-A0A8C2DET1-F1
#
_entry.id   AF-A0A8C2DET1-F1
#
_cell.length_a   1.000
_cell.length_b   1.000
_cell.length_c   1.000
_cell.angle_alpha   90.00
_cell.angle_beta   90.00
_cell.angle_gamma   90.00
#
_symmetry.space_group_name_H-M   'P 1'
#
loop_
_entity.id
_entity.type
_entity.pdbx_description
1 polymer ?
#
loop_
_entity_poly.entity_id
_entity_poly.type
_entity_poly.pdbx_seq_one_letter_code
_entity_poly.pdbx_strand_id
1 'polypeptide(L)'
;FLVVKVLKLKSIFQINAGNLNFLVQIRKFLFTYDFHKKSDPSLYWFHRYCDQLKLSESTHVLQPFLPSVLEGLVQLAAQFSSEVLTLVMETLCIVCTVDPAFTTSAENKICPLTIAIFLKYSNDPVVASLAQDIFKELAQIEACQGPMQMRLIPTLVSIMQAPPDKIPSGLCATSIDILTTVVRNTKPPLTDMLVCQAFPAVAQCTLRTDDNTTMQNGGECLRAYVSVALEQIAQWQDEQGHSGLWYVMQVVSQLLDPRTSEFTAAFVGRMVSTLIARAGTQLADQLDQILRAILSKMQQAETLSVMQSLIMVFAHLVHSQLDPLLEFLCSLPGPTGKPALEFVMAEWMSRQHLFYGQYEGKVSAVALCKLLQHGLNTNDKRLQDIVVKGEEIFNPDEGICTRSKSAKNPQRWTNIPLLVKIFKLIVNELSSVVEANANRANPADWSQEDEEEEDEGLAGQLLSDLIASNKYDDDYYEDDDEDDPDALKDPIYQIDLQAYMTDFLTQFAQQPCYSMFSSHLNEVERRVLQSIGI
;
A
#
# COMPACT_ATOMS: atom_id res chain seq x y z
N PHE A 1 0.66 12.01 -44.76
CA PHE A 1 -0.37 12.99 -44.32
C PHE A 1 -0.22 13.38 -42.84
N LEU A 2 0.38 12.52 -41.98
CA LEU A 2 0.72 12.83 -40.57
C LEU A 2 1.95 13.75 -40.43
N VAL A 3 2.98 13.58 -41.27
CA VAL A 3 4.23 14.37 -41.25
C VAL A 3 4.02 15.86 -41.57
N VAL A 4 3.05 16.18 -42.43
CA VAL A 4 2.70 17.59 -42.77
C VAL A 4 1.93 18.28 -41.65
N LYS A 5 1.23 17.53 -40.78
CA LYS A 5 0.61 18.08 -39.56
C LYS A 5 1.65 18.35 -38.47
N VAL A 6 2.63 17.47 -38.30
CA VAL A 6 3.73 17.64 -37.33
C VAL A 6 4.62 18.85 -37.68
N LEU A 7 4.91 19.07 -38.97
CA LEU A 7 5.71 20.22 -39.42
C LEU A 7 4.95 21.55 -39.41
N LYS A 8 3.61 21.56 -39.62
CA LYS A 8 2.79 22.78 -39.44
C LYS A 8 2.60 23.16 -37.97
N LEU A 9 2.70 22.20 -37.04
CA LEU A 9 2.64 22.47 -35.60
C LEU A 9 3.99 22.96 -35.05
N LYS A 10 5.13 22.50 -35.60
CA LYS A 10 6.46 23.06 -35.27
C LYS A 10 6.59 24.56 -35.60
N SER A 11 5.89 25.06 -36.62
CA SER A 11 5.89 26.51 -36.93
C SER A 11 4.92 27.34 -36.09
N ILE A 12 4.00 26.70 -35.35
CA ILE A 12 3.08 27.38 -34.43
C ILE A 12 3.73 27.56 -33.04
N PHE A 13 4.67 26.67 -32.68
CA PHE A 13 5.41 26.69 -31.43
C PHE A 13 6.87 27.18 -31.61
N GLN A 14 7.07 28.25 -32.39
CA GLN A 14 8.25 29.08 -32.16
C GLN A 14 8.04 29.82 -30.84
N ILE A 15 8.58 29.22 -29.78
CA ILE A 15 8.81 29.79 -28.47
C ILE A 15 9.57 31.10 -28.66
N ASN A 16 8.84 32.22 -28.73
CA ASN A 16 9.31 33.53 -28.33
C ASN A 16 8.16 34.55 -28.35
N ALA A 17 8.06 35.29 -27.24
CA ALA A 17 7.21 36.46 -27.00
C ALA A 17 5.69 36.22 -26.85
N GLY A 18 5.26 36.13 -25.59
CA GLY A 18 4.05 36.82 -25.13
C GLY A 18 2.84 35.94 -24.77
N ASN A 19 2.54 35.91 -23.47
CA ASN A 19 1.31 35.41 -22.80
C ASN A 19 -0.04 35.75 -23.47
N LEU A 20 -0.07 36.59 -24.51
CA LEU A 20 -1.29 37.10 -25.13
C LEU A 20 -1.89 36.16 -26.18
N ASN A 21 -1.07 35.39 -26.91
CA ASN A 21 -1.56 34.57 -28.04
C ASN A 21 -2.24 33.27 -27.58
N PHE A 22 -1.86 32.74 -26.41
CA PHE A 22 -2.45 31.53 -25.83
C PHE A 22 -3.77 31.81 -25.10
N LEU A 23 -3.87 32.95 -24.41
CA LEU A 23 -5.14 33.45 -23.85
C LEU A 23 -6.21 33.69 -24.93
N VAL A 24 -5.79 34.08 -26.13
CA VAL A 24 -6.68 34.19 -27.30
C VAL A 24 -7.13 32.81 -27.81
N GLN A 25 -6.33 31.75 -27.63
CA GLN A 25 -6.74 30.38 -27.94
C GLN A 25 -7.67 29.79 -26.87
N ILE A 26 -7.46 30.07 -25.57
CA ILE A 26 -8.41 29.72 -24.50
C ILE A 26 -9.74 30.48 -24.69
N ARG A 27 -9.68 31.74 -25.14
CA ARG A 27 -10.89 32.50 -25.47
C ARG A 27 -11.62 31.96 -26.70
N LYS A 28 -10.90 31.41 -27.69
CA LYS A 28 -11.49 30.64 -28.80
C LYS A 28 -12.03 29.28 -28.38
N PHE A 29 -11.38 28.62 -27.42
CA PHE A 29 -11.84 27.38 -26.76
C PHE A 29 -13.17 27.59 -26.02
N LEU A 30 -13.34 28.73 -25.32
CA LEU A 30 -14.57 29.07 -24.58
C LEU A 30 -15.73 29.59 -25.45
N PHE A 31 -15.47 30.18 -26.63
CA PHE A 31 -16.52 30.88 -27.41
C PHE A 31 -16.78 30.31 -28.81
N THR A 32 -15.98 29.37 -29.34
CA THR A 32 -16.05 29.05 -30.78
C THR A 32 -16.03 27.56 -31.12
N TYR A 33 -15.79 26.65 -30.17
CA TYR A 33 -15.72 25.21 -30.49
C TYR A 33 -17.01 24.48 -30.13
N ASP A 34 -17.68 24.02 -31.19
CA ASP A 34 -18.85 23.15 -31.16
C ASP A 34 -18.36 21.74 -30.72
N PHE A 35 -18.68 21.34 -29.50
CA PHE A 35 -18.20 20.12 -28.80
C PHE A 35 -18.71 18.79 -29.40
N HIS A 36 -18.97 18.74 -30.70
CA HIS A 36 -19.69 17.65 -31.36
C HIS A 36 -18.82 16.49 -31.90
N LYS A 37 -17.49 16.47 -31.70
CA LYS A 37 -16.63 15.38 -32.23
C LYS A 37 -15.72 14.74 -31.19
N LYS A 38 -15.77 13.40 -31.21
CA LYS A 38 -15.06 12.42 -30.37
C LYS A 38 -13.57 12.75 -30.16
N SER A 39 -13.13 12.51 -28.91
CA SER A 39 -11.76 12.59 -28.38
C SER A 39 -11.04 13.91 -28.66
N ASP A 40 -11.35 14.92 -27.85
CA ASP A 40 -10.83 16.28 -28.02
C ASP A 40 -9.42 16.39 -27.40
N PRO A 41 -8.33 16.54 -28.20
CA PRO A 41 -6.96 16.70 -27.70
C PRO A 41 -6.84 17.89 -26.75
N SER A 42 -7.77 18.85 -26.86
CA SER A 42 -7.85 20.09 -26.13
C SER A 42 -7.93 19.92 -24.61
N LEU A 43 -8.69 18.93 -24.12
CA LEU A 43 -8.86 18.68 -22.70
C LEU A 43 -7.58 18.06 -22.10
N TYR A 44 -6.96 17.13 -22.83
CA TYR A 44 -5.66 16.57 -22.49
C TYR A 44 -4.56 17.64 -22.45
N TRP A 45 -4.54 18.57 -23.41
CA TRP A 45 -3.61 19.70 -23.40
C TRP A 45 -3.84 20.64 -22.21
N PHE A 46 -5.09 20.86 -21.81
CA PHE A 46 -5.39 21.67 -20.64
C PHE A 46 -4.92 21.00 -19.34
N HIS A 47 -5.19 19.70 -19.17
CA HIS A 47 -4.67 18.90 -18.06
C HIS A 47 -3.14 19.00 -17.95
N ARG A 48 -2.42 18.76 -19.07
CA ARG A 48 -0.97 18.90 -19.13
C ARG A 48 -0.48 20.32 -18.83
N TYR A 49 -1.23 21.34 -19.21
CA TYR A 49 -0.88 22.73 -18.95
C TYR A 49 -1.07 23.10 -17.47
N CYS A 50 -2.14 22.64 -16.82
CA CYS A 50 -2.32 22.78 -15.38
C CYS A 50 -1.16 22.15 -14.62
N ASP A 51 -0.76 20.94 -15.01
CA ASP A 51 0.35 20.21 -14.41
C ASP A 51 1.69 20.97 -14.58
N GLN A 52 2.00 21.42 -15.80
CA GLN A 52 3.18 22.23 -16.08
C GLN A 52 3.21 23.56 -15.30
N LEU A 53 2.07 24.23 -15.17
CA LEU A 53 1.98 25.49 -14.43
C LEU A 53 2.12 25.31 -12.92
N LYS A 54 1.71 24.15 -12.38
CA LYS A 54 1.94 23.78 -10.97
C LYS A 54 3.43 23.53 -10.73
N LEU A 55 4.09 22.78 -11.62
CA LEU A 55 5.55 22.57 -11.56
C LEU A 55 6.35 23.88 -11.68
N SER A 56 5.83 24.87 -12.40
CA SER A 56 6.47 26.17 -12.57
C SER A 56 5.97 27.27 -11.61
N GLU A 57 5.22 26.91 -10.57
CA GLU A 57 4.63 27.83 -9.57
C GLU A 57 3.89 29.05 -10.17
N SER A 58 3.34 28.91 -11.38
CA SER A 58 2.76 30.01 -12.17
C SER A 58 1.24 29.89 -12.33
N THR A 59 0.58 29.26 -11.36
CA THR A 59 -0.87 28.99 -11.35
C THR A 59 -1.75 30.25 -11.35
N HIS A 60 -1.20 31.40 -10.95
CA HIS A 60 -1.87 32.72 -10.98
C HIS A 60 -2.39 33.12 -12.37
N VAL A 61 -1.76 32.64 -13.45
CA VAL A 61 -2.21 32.90 -14.83
C VAL A 61 -3.52 32.18 -15.15
N LEU A 62 -3.81 31.07 -14.45
CA LEU A 62 -4.96 30.21 -14.71
C LEU A 62 -6.20 30.60 -13.89
N GLN A 63 -6.01 31.26 -12.74
CA GLN A 63 -7.08 31.64 -11.80
C GLN A 63 -8.30 32.31 -12.47
N PRO A 64 -8.15 33.27 -13.41
CA PRO A 64 -9.31 33.92 -14.04
C PRO A 64 -10.17 32.99 -14.90
N PHE A 65 -9.61 31.85 -15.34
CA PHE A 65 -10.27 30.92 -16.25
C PHE A 65 -10.95 29.76 -15.53
N LEU A 66 -10.60 29.50 -14.27
CA LEU A 66 -11.12 28.38 -13.48
C LEU A 66 -12.66 28.31 -13.45
N PRO A 67 -13.42 29.42 -13.27
CA PRO A 67 -14.88 29.36 -13.27
C PRO A 67 -15.46 28.86 -14.59
N SER A 68 -14.92 29.33 -15.72
CA SER A 68 -15.40 28.95 -17.05
C SER A 68 -14.99 27.53 -17.42
N VAL A 69 -13.79 27.10 -17.02
CA VAL A 69 -13.32 25.73 -17.19
C VAL A 69 -14.23 24.77 -16.42
N LEU A 70 -14.51 25.04 -15.15
CA LEU A 70 -15.38 24.20 -14.33
C LEU A 70 -16.78 24.07 -14.94
N GLU A 71 -17.37 25.17 -15.42
CA GLU A 71 -18.68 25.13 -16.08
C GLU A 71 -18.67 24.25 -17.35
N GLY A 72 -17.60 24.35 -18.15
CA GLY A 72 -17.39 23.47 -19.30
C GLY A 72 -17.27 22.00 -18.91
N LEU A 73 -16.48 21.67 -17.88
CA LEU A 73 -16.31 20.30 -17.38
C LEU A 73 -17.64 19.70 -16.89
N VAL A 74 -18.43 20.48 -16.15
CA VAL A 74 -19.77 20.06 -15.68
C VAL A 74 -20.70 19.75 -16.85
N GLN A 75 -20.71 20.59 -17.89
CA GLN A 75 -21.52 20.36 -19.08
C GLN A 75 -21.07 19.12 -19.86
N LEU A 76 -19.77 18.90 -19.98
CA LEU A 76 -19.20 17.72 -20.65
C LEU A 76 -19.53 16.43 -19.89
N ALA A 77 -19.40 16.43 -18.56
CA ALA A 77 -19.75 15.29 -17.71
C ALA A 77 -21.23 14.89 -17.85
N ALA A 78 -22.12 15.86 -18.11
CA ALA A 78 -23.54 15.60 -18.31
C ALA A 78 -23.88 15.01 -19.68
N GLN A 79 -23.08 15.29 -20.71
CA GLN A 79 -23.35 14.91 -22.11
C GLN A 79 -22.64 13.64 -22.55
N PHE A 80 -21.49 13.32 -21.95
CA PHE A 80 -20.63 12.22 -22.39
C PHE A 80 -20.45 11.16 -21.31
N SER A 81 -20.16 9.93 -21.73
CA SER A 81 -19.88 8.76 -20.89
C SER A 81 -18.59 8.07 -21.35
N SER A 82 -18.08 7.10 -20.58
CA SER A 82 -16.86 6.31 -20.90
C SER A 82 -15.58 7.18 -20.87
N GLU A 83 -14.65 7.02 -21.81
CA GLU A 83 -13.31 7.66 -21.83
C GLU A 83 -13.33 9.20 -21.74
N VAL A 84 -14.39 9.83 -22.23
CA VAL A 84 -14.52 11.30 -22.12
C VAL A 84 -14.82 11.72 -20.68
N LEU A 85 -15.59 10.91 -19.95
CA LEU A 85 -15.92 11.18 -18.55
C LEU A 85 -14.69 11.00 -17.65
N THR A 86 -13.85 9.99 -17.90
CA THR A 86 -12.61 9.79 -17.15
C THR A 86 -11.67 10.98 -17.33
N LEU A 87 -11.46 11.45 -18.56
CA LEU A 87 -10.64 12.63 -18.83
C LEU A 87 -11.21 13.91 -18.19
N VAL A 88 -12.54 14.06 -18.14
CA VAL A 88 -13.21 15.17 -17.45
C VAL A 88 -12.97 15.09 -15.95
N MET A 89 -13.05 13.90 -15.35
CA MET A 89 -12.80 13.68 -13.93
C MET A 89 -11.33 13.93 -13.55
N GLU A 90 -10.38 13.43 -14.33
CA GLU A 90 -8.94 13.71 -14.18
C GLU A 90 -8.67 15.22 -14.22
N THR A 91 -9.23 15.89 -15.23
CA THR A 91 -9.07 17.34 -15.37
C THR A 91 -9.72 18.09 -14.21
N LEU A 92 -10.89 17.64 -13.74
CA LEU A 92 -11.57 18.22 -12.59
C LEU A 92 -10.73 18.07 -11.32
N CYS A 93 -10.12 16.91 -11.12
CA CYS A 93 -9.19 16.66 -10.01
C CYS A 93 -8.04 17.65 -10.02
N ILE A 94 -7.34 17.79 -11.16
CA ILE A 94 -6.26 18.77 -11.28
C ILE A 94 -6.77 20.21 -11.06
N VAL A 95 -7.93 20.59 -11.59
CA VAL A 95 -8.49 21.93 -11.39
C VAL A 95 -8.70 22.24 -9.90
N CYS A 96 -9.14 21.26 -9.10
CA CYS A 96 -9.32 21.42 -7.65
C CYS A 96 -8.02 21.81 -6.92
N THR A 97 -6.87 21.41 -7.47
CA THR A 97 -5.54 21.61 -6.87
C THR A 97 -4.87 22.94 -7.26
N VAL A 98 -5.44 23.71 -8.21
CA VAL A 98 -4.81 24.93 -8.73
C VAL A 98 -4.94 26.11 -7.76
N ASP A 99 -6.12 26.29 -7.18
CA ASP A 99 -6.42 27.37 -6.24
C ASP A 99 -7.45 26.93 -5.18
N PRO A 100 -7.03 26.70 -3.92
CA PRO A 100 -7.93 26.28 -2.84
C PRO A 100 -9.10 27.24 -2.59
N ALA A 101 -8.91 28.55 -2.83
CA ALA A 101 -9.98 29.54 -2.62
C ALA A 101 -11.09 29.39 -3.67
N PHE A 102 -10.70 29.18 -4.93
CA PHE A 102 -11.65 28.86 -6.00
C PHE A 102 -12.38 27.54 -5.71
N THR A 103 -11.64 26.47 -5.39
CA THR A 103 -12.23 25.16 -5.10
C THR A 103 -13.24 25.23 -3.95
N THR A 104 -12.95 25.99 -2.90
CA THR A 104 -13.88 26.26 -1.80
C THR A 104 -15.17 26.94 -2.29
N SER A 105 -15.05 27.97 -3.15
CA SER A 105 -16.22 28.68 -3.69
C SER A 105 -17.08 27.81 -4.62
N ALA A 106 -16.46 26.78 -5.22
CA ALA A 106 -17.06 25.90 -6.21
C ALA A 106 -17.45 24.51 -5.66
N GLU A 107 -17.16 24.23 -4.38
CA GLU A 107 -17.43 22.93 -3.73
C GLU A 107 -18.90 22.51 -3.90
N ASN A 108 -19.82 23.48 -3.84
CA ASN A 108 -21.26 23.27 -4.01
C ASN A 108 -21.67 22.76 -5.41
N LYS A 109 -20.77 22.79 -6.40
CA LYS A 109 -20.94 22.21 -7.73
C LYS A 109 -20.09 20.94 -7.89
N ILE A 110 -18.84 20.99 -7.44
CA ILE A 110 -17.87 19.90 -7.59
C ILE A 110 -18.33 18.67 -6.80
N CYS A 111 -18.60 18.81 -5.50
CA CYS A 111 -18.94 17.68 -4.63
C CYS A 111 -20.24 16.97 -5.08
N PRO A 112 -21.37 17.66 -5.35
CA PRO A 112 -22.56 16.99 -5.87
C PRO A 112 -22.36 16.30 -7.23
N LEU A 113 -21.56 16.89 -8.12
CA LEU A 113 -21.25 16.28 -9.41
C LEU A 113 -20.48 14.97 -9.20
N THR A 114 -19.44 14.99 -8.37
CA THR A 114 -18.64 13.81 -8.06
C THR A 114 -19.48 12.72 -7.40
N ILE A 115 -20.36 13.07 -6.44
CA ILE A 115 -21.31 12.11 -5.84
C ILE A 115 -22.23 11.50 -6.90
N ALA A 116 -22.79 12.32 -7.79
CA ALA A 116 -23.69 11.84 -8.83
C ALA A 116 -22.99 10.89 -9.82
N ILE A 117 -21.75 11.21 -10.21
CA ILE A 117 -20.92 10.37 -11.08
C ILE A 117 -20.58 9.05 -10.37
N PHE A 118 -20.11 9.11 -9.13
CA PHE A 118 -19.81 7.95 -8.31
C PHE A 118 -21.00 6.98 -8.20
N LEU A 119 -22.19 7.49 -7.85
CA LEU A 119 -23.39 6.64 -7.72
C LEU A 119 -23.82 6.04 -9.06
N LYS A 120 -23.73 6.83 -10.16
CA LYS A 120 -24.17 6.42 -11.50
C LYS A 120 -23.24 5.37 -12.11
N TYR A 121 -21.93 5.47 -11.87
CA TYR A 121 -20.91 4.61 -12.48
C TYR A 121 -20.18 3.77 -11.43
N SER A 122 -20.89 3.35 -10.39
CA SER A 122 -20.33 2.59 -9.27
C SER A 122 -19.75 1.22 -9.63
N ASN A 123 -20.09 0.68 -10.81
CA ASN A 123 -19.51 -0.56 -11.33
C ASN A 123 -18.21 -0.34 -12.12
N ASP A 124 -17.78 0.90 -12.32
CA ASP A 124 -16.56 1.26 -13.05
C ASP A 124 -15.45 1.63 -12.03
N PRO A 125 -14.46 0.75 -11.80
CA PRO A 125 -13.39 1.00 -10.84
C PRO A 125 -12.56 2.25 -11.16
N VAL A 126 -12.41 2.60 -12.43
CA VAL A 126 -11.64 3.79 -12.85
C VAL A 126 -12.38 5.05 -12.41
N VAL A 127 -13.70 5.10 -12.65
CA VAL A 127 -14.51 6.25 -12.22
C VAL A 127 -14.59 6.36 -10.71
N ALA A 128 -14.64 5.23 -10.00
CA ALA A 128 -14.59 5.17 -8.55
C ALA A 128 -13.28 5.76 -7.99
N SER A 129 -12.14 5.34 -8.54
CA SER A 129 -10.82 5.86 -8.17
C SER A 129 -10.71 7.37 -8.42
N LEU A 130 -11.13 7.85 -9.61
CA LEU A 130 -11.11 9.28 -9.91
C LEU A 130 -12.06 10.09 -8.99
N ALA A 131 -13.18 9.52 -8.58
CA ALA A 131 -14.07 10.16 -7.62
C ALA A 131 -13.41 10.25 -6.23
N GLN A 132 -12.71 9.20 -5.80
CA GLN A 132 -11.93 9.18 -4.58
C GLN A 132 -10.82 10.24 -4.59
N ASP A 133 -10.12 10.42 -5.72
CA ASP A 133 -9.10 11.47 -5.88
C ASP A 133 -9.69 12.87 -5.72
N ILE A 134 -10.83 13.15 -6.32
CA ILE A 134 -11.50 14.44 -6.14
C ILE A 134 -11.91 14.64 -4.68
N PHE A 135 -12.43 13.61 -4.00
CA PHE A 135 -12.75 13.71 -2.57
C PHE A 135 -11.51 13.88 -1.69
N LYS A 136 -10.36 13.28 -2.05
CA LYS A 136 -9.07 13.49 -1.39
C LYS A 136 -8.68 14.97 -1.45
N GLU A 137 -8.68 15.56 -2.65
CA GLU A 137 -8.35 16.98 -2.85
C GLU A 137 -9.30 17.91 -2.08
N LEU A 138 -10.60 17.62 -2.08
CA LEU A 138 -11.58 18.38 -1.30
C LEU A 138 -11.36 18.23 0.23
N ALA A 139 -11.03 17.03 0.70
CA ALA A 139 -10.80 16.76 2.13
C ALA A 139 -9.54 17.47 2.66
N GLN A 140 -8.52 17.67 1.82
CA GLN A 140 -7.31 18.40 2.20
C GLN A 140 -7.54 19.92 2.38
N ILE A 141 -8.61 20.47 1.79
CA ILE A 141 -8.99 21.88 1.92
C ILE A 141 -9.92 22.05 3.12
N GLU A 142 -9.42 22.65 4.19
CA GLU A 142 -10.15 22.83 5.47
C GLU A 142 -11.53 23.49 5.30
N ALA A 143 -11.64 24.49 4.43
CA ALA A 143 -12.90 25.18 4.16
C ALA A 143 -13.94 24.33 3.40
N CYS A 144 -13.50 23.28 2.70
CA CYS A 144 -14.38 22.33 2.00
C CYS A 144 -14.87 21.20 2.90
N GLN A 145 -14.13 20.84 3.97
CA GLN A 145 -14.42 19.67 4.80
C GLN A 145 -15.86 19.64 5.33
N GLY A 146 -16.31 20.72 5.98
CA GLY A 146 -17.66 20.79 6.54
C GLY A 146 -18.76 20.63 5.48
N PRO A 147 -18.81 21.51 4.45
CA PRO A 147 -19.79 21.41 3.36
C PRO A 147 -19.76 20.07 2.61
N MET A 148 -18.57 19.54 2.34
CA MET A 148 -18.40 18.26 1.65
C MET A 148 -18.94 17.12 2.51
N GLN A 149 -18.55 17.05 3.79
CA GLN A 149 -19.02 16.00 4.70
C GLN A 149 -20.54 16.02 4.87
N MET A 150 -21.17 17.20 4.95
CA MET A 150 -22.63 17.35 5.03
C MET A 150 -23.37 16.74 3.83
N ARG A 151 -22.73 16.66 2.66
CA ARG A 151 -23.32 16.09 1.42
C ARG A 151 -22.93 14.63 1.20
N LEU A 152 -21.66 14.30 1.44
CA LEU A 152 -21.09 13.00 1.14
C LEU A 152 -21.41 11.95 2.22
N ILE A 153 -21.22 12.28 3.50
CA ILE A 153 -21.32 11.30 4.59
C ILE A 153 -22.70 10.64 4.67
N PRO A 154 -23.84 11.36 4.57
CA PRO A 154 -25.15 10.73 4.58
C PRO A 154 -25.34 9.71 3.44
N THR A 155 -24.74 9.98 2.27
CA THR A 155 -24.77 9.08 1.12
C THR A 155 -23.98 7.79 1.41
N LEU A 156 -22.75 7.92 1.91
CA LEU A 156 -21.91 6.77 2.28
C LEU A 156 -22.55 5.92 3.39
N VAL A 157 -23.10 6.57 4.42
CA VAL A 157 -23.81 5.89 5.52
C VAL A 157 -25.04 5.15 4.99
N SER A 158 -25.82 5.76 4.10
CA SER A 158 -26.98 5.09 3.49
C SER A 158 -26.59 3.85 2.68
N ILE A 159 -25.43 3.86 2.01
CA ILE A 159 -24.92 2.70 1.27
C ILE A 159 -24.51 1.59 2.25
N MET A 160 -23.74 1.92 3.28
CA MET A 160 -23.27 0.96 4.30
C MET A 160 -24.41 0.31 5.11
N GLN A 161 -25.54 1.01 5.25
CA GLN A 161 -26.73 0.50 5.93
C GLN A 161 -27.72 -0.22 5.01
N ALA A 162 -27.55 -0.11 3.69
CA ALA A 162 -28.44 -0.77 2.74
C ALA A 162 -28.23 -2.30 2.77
N PRO A 163 -29.29 -3.09 2.54
CA PRO A 163 -29.14 -4.53 2.40
C PRO A 163 -28.21 -4.87 1.23
N PRO A 164 -27.24 -5.80 1.39
CA PRO A 164 -26.27 -6.14 0.34
C PRO A 164 -26.92 -6.51 -1.00
N ASP A 165 -28.07 -7.21 -0.97
CA ASP A 165 -28.81 -7.64 -2.16
C ASP A 165 -29.44 -6.50 -2.96
N LYS A 166 -29.47 -5.28 -2.42
CA LYS A 166 -30.13 -4.11 -3.03
C LYS A 166 -29.16 -3.09 -3.61
N ILE A 167 -27.87 -3.28 -3.42
CA ILE A 167 -26.83 -2.38 -3.92
C ILE A 167 -25.94 -3.11 -4.93
N PRO A 168 -25.34 -2.39 -5.90
CA PRO A 168 -24.36 -2.98 -6.79
C PRO A 168 -23.19 -3.60 -6.03
N SER A 169 -22.67 -4.72 -6.53
CA SER A 169 -21.47 -5.36 -5.98
C SER A 169 -20.29 -4.39 -5.99
N GLY A 170 -19.50 -4.35 -4.92
CA GLY A 170 -18.35 -3.46 -4.79
C GLY A 170 -18.67 -2.03 -4.34
N LEU A 171 -19.90 -1.52 -4.56
CA LEU A 171 -20.27 -0.15 -4.18
C LEU A 171 -20.05 0.12 -2.67
N CYS A 172 -20.34 -0.86 -1.82
CA CYS A 172 -20.12 -0.73 -0.38
C CYS A 172 -18.63 -0.61 -0.04
N ALA A 173 -17.80 -1.50 -0.59
CA ALA A 173 -16.35 -1.50 -0.40
C ALA A 173 -15.73 -0.17 -0.85
N THR A 174 -16.08 0.32 -2.05
CA THR A 174 -15.63 1.63 -2.56
C THR A 174 -16.11 2.78 -1.68
N SER A 175 -17.33 2.72 -1.14
CA SER A 175 -17.84 3.75 -0.23
C SER A 175 -17.02 3.84 1.05
N ILE A 176 -16.55 2.70 1.54
CA ILE A 176 -15.66 2.63 2.71
C ILE A 176 -14.28 3.19 2.38
N ASP A 177 -13.74 2.96 1.18
CA ASP A 177 -12.45 3.55 0.77
C ASP A 177 -12.51 5.07 0.64
N ILE A 178 -13.61 5.59 0.09
CA ILE A 178 -13.87 7.04 0.05
C ILE A 178 -13.96 7.59 1.48
N LEU A 179 -14.66 6.92 2.38
CA LEU A 179 -14.72 7.33 3.79
C LEU A 179 -13.32 7.32 4.43
N THR A 180 -12.53 6.26 4.21
CA THR A 180 -11.15 6.13 4.67
C THR A 180 -10.30 7.30 4.20
N THR A 181 -10.41 7.65 2.91
CA THR A 181 -9.71 8.79 2.31
C THR A 181 -10.09 10.10 2.97
N VAL A 182 -11.39 10.32 3.20
CA VAL A 182 -11.89 11.52 3.89
C VAL A 182 -11.33 11.60 5.32
N VAL A 183 -11.35 10.50 6.07
CA VAL A 183 -10.83 10.45 7.45
C VAL A 183 -9.32 10.73 7.48
N ARG A 184 -8.53 10.11 6.59
CA ARG A 184 -7.08 10.30 6.51
C ARG A 184 -6.67 11.74 6.18
N ASN A 185 -7.48 12.44 5.39
CA ASN A 185 -7.20 13.80 4.92
C ASN A 185 -7.91 14.88 5.74
N THR A 186 -8.79 14.52 6.68
CA THR A 186 -9.42 15.47 7.61
C THR A 186 -8.52 15.69 8.82
N LYS A 187 -8.23 16.96 9.14
CA LYS A 187 -7.45 17.29 10.34
C LYS A 187 -8.27 17.00 11.61
N PRO A 188 -7.69 16.36 12.63
CA PRO A 188 -8.38 16.18 13.91
C PRO A 188 -8.55 17.55 14.62
N PRO A 189 -9.62 17.73 15.42
CA PRO A 189 -10.66 16.76 15.75
C PRO A 189 -11.64 16.51 14.58
N LEU A 190 -12.02 15.25 14.40
CA LEU A 190 -13.04 14.85 13.44
C LEU A 190 -14.41 15.38 13.85
N THR A 191 -15.28 15.65 12.87
CA THR A 191 -16.64 16.14 13.10
C THR A 191 -17.55 15.06 13.70
N ASP A 192 -18.61 15.49 14.38
CA ASP A 192 -19.63 14.56 14.92
C ASP A 192 -20.28 13.69 13.83
N MET A 193 -20.33 14.16 12.59
CA MET A 193 -20.80 13.31 11.47
C MET A 193 -19.87 12.12 11.24
N LEU A 194 -18.55 12.35 11.27
CA LEU A 194 -17.58 11.27 11.09
C LEU A 194 -17.54 10.32 12.29
N VAL A 195 -17.66 10.84 13.52
CA VAL A 195 -17.52 10.05 14.75
C VAL A 195 -18.83 9.38 15.18
N CYS A 196 -19.97 10.09 15.10
CA CYS A 196 -21.25 9.59 15.63
C CYS A 196 -22.14 8.95 14.56
N GLN A 197 -21.89 9.18 13.26
CA GLN A 197 -22.69 8.57 12.17
C GLN A 197 -21.86 7.64 11.30
N ALA A 198 -20.74 8.11 10.75
CA ALA A 198 -19.95 7.33 9.80
C ALA A 198 -19.19 6.17 10.48
N PHE A 199 -18.50 6.42 11.59
CA PHE A 199 -17.75 5.39 12.33
C PHE A 199 -18.63 4.21 12.77
N PRO A 200 -19.80 4.40 13.40
CA PRO A 200 -20.66 3.28 13.79
C PRO A 200 -21.22 2.54 12.57
N ALA A 201 -21.51 3.26 11.48
CA ALA A 201 -22.00 2.65 10.25
C ALA A 201 -20.95 1.73 9.60
N VAL A 202 -19.69 2.17 9.48
CA VAL A 202 -18.62 1.32 8.93
C VAL A 202 -18.30 0.14 9.85
N ALA A 203 -18.25 0.35 11.17
CA ALA A 203 -18.01 -0.74 12.12
C ALA A 203 -19.11 -1.83 12.02
N GLN A 204 -20.38 -1.43 12.02
CA GLN A 204 -21.50 -2.36 11.90
C GLN A 204 -21.57 -3.02 10.52
N CYS A 205 -21.26 -2.29 9.45
CA CYS A 205 -21.20 -2.83 8.10
C CYS A 205 -20.15 -3.95 8.01
N THR A 206 -18.94 -3.69 8.53
CA THR A 206 -17.83 -4.65 8.58
C THR A 206 -18.20 -5.89 9.40
N LEU A 207 -18.88 -5.71 10.54
CA LEU A 207 -19.29 -6.82 11.40
C LEU A 207 -20.39 -7.72 10.81
N ARG A 208 -21.18 -7.22 9.86
CA ARG A 208 -22.36 -7.91 9.30
C ARG A 208 -22.16 -8.45 7.90
N THR A 209 -21.14 -7.97 7.18
CA THR A 209 -20.89 -8.38 5.80
C THR A 209 -20.29 -9.78 5.76
N ASP A 210 -20.51 -10.48 4.65
CA ASP A 210 -19.83 -11.72 4.28
C ASP A 210 -18.83 -11.51 3.12
N ASP A 211 -18.72 -10.27 2.63
CA ASP A 211 -17.83 -9.89 1.53
C ASP A 211 -16.41 -9.53 2.03
N ASN A 212 -15.41 -10.25 1.52
CA ASN A 212 -14.01 -10.10 1.95
C ASN A 212 -13.48 -8.68 1.70
N THR A 213 -13.80 -8.07 0.56
CA THR A 213 -13.30 -6.73 0.21
C THR A 213 -13.91 -5.68 1.15
N THR A 214 -15.21 -5.76 1.43
CA THR A 214 -15.88 -4.90 2.41
C THR A 214 -15.28 -5.07 3.81
N MET A 215 -14.93 -6.30 4.22
CA MET A 215 -14.27 -6.54 5.51
C MET A 215 -12.88 -5.89 5.58
N GLN A 216 -12.07 -6.06 4.53
CA GLN A 216 -10.72 -5.51 4.44
C GLN A 216 -10.75 -3.98 4.47
N ASN A 217 -11.55 -3.36 3.62
CA ASN A 217 -11.68 -1.91 3.54
C ASN A 217 -12.27 -1.34 4.84
N GLY A 218 -13.21 -2.07 5.46
CA GLY A 218 -13.75 -1.75 6.78
C GLY A 218 -12.68 -1.72 7.87
N GLY A 219 -11.80 -2.72 7.89
CA GLY A 219 -10.64 -2.77 8.78
C GLY A 219 -9.68 -1.59 8.58
N GLU A 220 -9.35 -1.27 7.33
CA GLU A 220 -8.49 -0.13 6.98
C GLU A 220 -9.12 1.22 7.32
N CYS A 221 -10.44 1.35 7.16
CA CYS A 221 -11.18 2.54 7.58
C CYS A 221 -11.10 2.75 9.09
N LEU A 222 -11.33 1.68 9.87
CA LEU A 222 -11.20 1.72 11.33
C LEU A 222 -9.76 2.00 11.76
N ARG A 223 -8.77 1.49 11.03
CA ARG A 223 -7.36 1.86 11.22
C ARG A 223 -7.13 3.34 11.04
N ALA A 224 -7.71 3.94 10.01
CA ALA A 224 -7.63 5.38 9.78
C ALA A 224 -8.21 6.19 10.95
N TYR A 225 -9.36 5.78 11.48
CA TYR A 225 -9.95 6.42 12.65
C TYR A 225 -9.06 6.32 13.90
N VAL A 226 -8.49 5.14 14.17
CA VAL A 226 -7.57 4.92 15.30
C VAL A 226 -6.28 5.73 15.14
N SER A 227 -5.72 5.79 13.93
CA SER A 227 -4.52 6.57 13.67
C SER A 227 -4.78 8.07 13.84
N VAL A 228 -5.84 8.59 13.22
CA VAL A 228 -6.11 10.04 13.15
C VAL A 228 -6.70 10.59 14.46
N ALA A 229 -7.66 9.88 15.08
CA ALA A 229 -8.49 10.42 16.16
C ALA A 229 -8.78 9.41 17.28
N LEU A 230 -7.75 8.70 17.75
CA LEU A 230 -7.86 7.70 18.83
C LEU A 230 -8.68 8.20 20.04
N GLU A 231 -8.42 9.41 20.52
CA GLU A 231 -9.09 9.95 21.71
C GLU A 231 -10.61 10.07 21.52
N GLN A 232 -11.05 10.53 20.35
CA GLN A 232 -12.49 10.63 20.03
C GLN A 232 -13.13 9.26 19.93
N ILE A 233 -12.45 8.29 19.32
CA ILE A 233 -12.95 6.91 19.21
C ILE A 233 -13.00 6.19 20.57
N ALA A 234 -12.02 6.44 21.43
CA ALA A 234 -12.00 5.89 22.79
C ALA A 234 -13.10 6.48 23.68
N GLN A 235 -13.43 7.78 23.50
CA GLN A 235 -14.47 8.49 24.25
C GLN A 235 -15.88 8.21 23.72
N TRP A 236 -16.03 7.92 22.43
CA TRP A 236 -17.32 7.58 21.84
C TRP A 236 -17.86 6.28 22.44
N GLN A 237 -19.16 6.26 22.73
CA GLN A 237 -19.89 5.10 23.26
C GLN A 237 -21.23 4.94 22.54
N ASP A 238 -21.65 3.70 22.36
CA ASP A 238 -23.01 3.39 21.91
C ASP A 238 -24.03 3.45 23.05
N GLU A 239 -25.32 3.24 22.73
CA GLU A 239 -26.40 3.22 23.71
C GLU A 239 -26.28 2.11 24.77
N GLN A 240 -25.47 1.08 24.50
CA GLN A 240 -25.22 -0.06 25.39
C GLN A 240 -23.96 0.16 26.26
N GLY A 241 -23.23 1.25 26.05
CA GLY A 241 -21.99 1.58 26.76
C GLY A 241 -20.72 0.95 26.17
N HIS A 242 -20.79 0.34 24.98
CA HIS A 242 -19.60 -0.12 24.28
C HIS A 242 -18.84 1.04 23.65
N SER A 243 -17.54 1.12 23.88
CA SER A 243 -16.68 2.16 23.31
C SER A 243 -16.37 1.92 21.83
N GLY A 244 -15.85 2.93 21.14
CA GLY A 244 -15.39 2.75 19.75
C GLY A 244 -14.24 1.74 19.64
N LEU A 245 -13.34 1.71 20.64
CA LEU A 245 -12.30 0.68 20.72
C LEU A 245 -12.87 -0.73 20.88
N TRP A 246 -14.01 -0.88 21.56
CA TRP A 246 -14.67 -2.19 21.63
C TRP A 246 -15.10 -2.68 20.24
N TYR A 247 -15.68 -1.81 19.41
CA TYR A 247 -16.06 -2.16 18.03
C TYR A 247 -14.87 -2.52 17.16
N VAL A 248 -13.80 -1.73 17.28
CA VAL A 248 -12.52 -2.02 16.61
C VAL A 248 -12.03 -3.42 16.97
N MET A 249 -12.10 -3.79 18.25
CA MET A 249 -11.67 -5.10 18.73
C MET A 249 -12.57 -6.24 18.25
N GLN A 250 -13.89 -6.01 18.13
CA GLN A 250 -14.78 -6.99 17.52
C GLN A 250 -14.42 -7.24 16.05
N VAL A 251 -14.12 -6.18 15.30
CA VAL A 251 -13.68 -6.31 13.90
C VAL A 251 -12.35 -7.06 13.80
N VAL A 252 -11.35 -6.70 14.61
CA VAL A 252 -10.07 -7.44 14.67
C VAL A 252 -10.30 -8.91 14.97
N SER A 253 -11.20 -9.23 15.92
CA SER A 253 -11.55 -10.61 16.24
C SER A 253 -12.21 -11.36 15.08
N GLN A 254 -13.03 -10.69 14.27
CA GLN A 254 -13.67 -11.29 13.10
C GLN A 254 -12.69 -11.50 11.94
N LEU A 255 -11.80 -10.52 11.68
CA LEU A 255 -10.78 -10.61 10.65
C LEU A 255 -9.77 -11.73 10.94
N LEU A 256 -9.48 -11.98 12.22
CA LEU A 256 -8.60 -13.05 12.70
C LEU A 256 -9.32 -14.38 12.97
N ASP A 257 -10.62 -14.49 12.67
CA ASP A 257 -11.38 -15.72 12.93
C ASP A 257 -10.87 -16.86 12.04
N PRO A 258 -10.39 -17.99 12.60
CA PRO A 258 -9.94 -19.15 11.82
C PRO A 258 -11.10 -19.89 11.12
N ARG A 259 -12.34 -19.46 11.26
CA ARG A 259 -13.49 -20.06 10.56
C ARG A 259 -13.81 -19.36 9.24
N THR A 260 -13.30 -18.15 9.06
CA THR A 260 -13.51 -17.35 7.84
C THR A 260 -12.33 -17.53 6.88
N SER A 261 -12.51 -17.05 5.64
CA SER A 261 -11.48 -17.00 4.61
C SER A 261 -10.13 -16.49 5.14
N GLU A 262 -9.00 -17.05 4.70
CA GLU A 262 -7.68 -16.54 5.10
C GLU A 262 -7.50 -15.06 4.68
N PHE A 263 -8.12 -14.67 3.57
CA PHE A 263 -8.01 -13.33 3.00
C PHE A 263 -8.61 -12.24 3.88
N THR A 264 -9.44 -12.56 4.88
CA THR A 264 -9.92 -11.57 5.86
C THR A 264 -8.76 -10.95 6.65
N ALA A 265 -7.63 -11.67 6.75
CA ALA A 265 -6.45 -11.22 7.47
C ALA A 265 -5.39 -10.55 6.58
N ALA A 266 -5.69 -10.24 5.31
CA ALA A 266 -4.71 -9.63 4.38
C ALA A 266 -4.12 -8.32 4.91
N PHE A 267 -4.92 -7.45 5.54
CA PHE A 267 -4.47 -6.14 6.04
C PHE A 267 -4.57 -5.98 7.56
N VAL A 268 -5.02 -7.01 8.28
CA VAL A 268 -5.24 -6.94 9.74
C VAL A 268 -3.94 -6.65 10.50
N GLY A 269 -2.78 -7.03 9.95
CA GLY A 269 -1.49 -6.71 10.54
C GLY A 269 -1.27 -5.22 10.75
N ARG A 270 -1.57 -4.39 9.73
CA ARG A 270 -1.46 -2.92 9.80
C ARG A 270 -2.37 -2.33 10.87
N MET A 271 -3.59 -2.87 10.98
CA MET A 271 -4.56 -2.47 12.00
C MET A 271 -4.05 -2.77 13.41
N VAL A 272 -3.58 -4.00 13.66
CA VAL A 272 -3.06 -4.41 14.98
C VAL A 272 -1.80 -3.63 15.34
N SER A 273 -0.86 -3.44 14.40
CA SER A 273 0.35 -2.64 14.64
C SER A 273 0.00 -1.18 15.02
N THR A 274 -0.98 -0.58 14.33
CA THR A 274 -1.45 0.78 14.62
C THR A 274 -2.12 0.85 16.00
N LEU A 275 -2.92 -0.14 16.37
CA LEU A 275 -3.55 -0.24 17.69
C LEU A 275 -2.50 -0.34 18.80
N ILE A 276 -1.47 -1.17 18.64
CA ILE A 276 -0.39 -1.31 19.60
C ILE A 276 0.37 0.02 19.75
N ALA A 277 0.70 0.66 18.63
CA ALA A 277 1.45 1.91 18.62
C ALA A 277 0.69 3.09 19.25
N ARG A 278 -0.64 3.16 19.07
CA ARG A 278 -1.46 4.30 19.50
C ARG A 278 -2.18 4.06 20.84
N ALA A 279 -2.72 2.87 21.05
CA ALA A 279 -3.62 2.53 22.16
C ALA A 279 -3.03 1.49 23.14
N GLY A 280 -1.75 1.14 23.03
CA GLY A 280 -1.12 0.01 23.73
C GLY A 280 -1.38 -0.07 25.24
N THR A 281 -1.50 1.05 25.97
CA THR A 281 -1.81 1.02 27.41
C THR A 281 -3.26 0.66 27.72
N GLN A 282 -4.20 1.02 26.84
CA GLN A 282 -5.63 0.70 26.96
C GLN A 282 -5.93 -0.72 26.47
N LEU A 283 -5.02 -1.31 25.68
CA LEU A 283 -5.15 -2.64 25.08
C LEU A 283 -4.32 -3.72 25.78
N ALA A 284 -3.60 -3.41 26.86
CA ALA A 284 -2.68 -4.34 27.51
C ALA A 284 -3.34 -5.69 27.85
N ASP A 285 -4.57 -5.67 28.38
CA ASP A 285 -5.30 -6.88 28.75
C ASP A 285 -5.83 -7.68 27.53
N GLN A 286 -5.93 -7.04 26.36
CA GLN A 286 -6.47 -7.63 25.13
C GLN A 286 -5.39 -8.03 24.12
N LEU A 287 -4.17 -7.53 24.29
CA LEU A 287 -3.05 -7.81 23.39
C LEU A 287 -2.77 -9.32 23.30
N ASP A 288 -2.70 -10.00 24.44
CA ASP A 288 -2.50 -11.45 24.51
C ASP A 288 -3.57 -12.22 23.73
N GLN A 289 -4.82 -11.76 23.79
CA GLN A 289 -5.92 -12.37 23.05
C GLN A 289 -5.77 -12.17 21.54
N ILE A 290 -5.36 -10.97 21.10
CA ILE A 290 -5.09 -10.70 19.68
C ILE A 290 -3.93 -11.57 19.19
N LEU A 291 -2.82 -11.64 19.92
CA LEU A 291 -1.65 -12.41 19.51
C LEU A 291 -1.98 -13.91 19.41
N ARG A 292 -2.82 -14.45 20.31
CA ARG A 292 -3.34 -15.82 20.20
C ARG A 292 -4.21 -16.02 18.95
N ALA A 293 -5.05 -15.04 18.61
CA ALA A 293 -5.87 -15.09 17.41
C ALA A 293 -5.00 -15.05 16.13
N ILE A 294 -3.96 -14.21 16.11
CA ILE A 294 -2.95 -14.17 15.04
C ILE A 294 -2.28 -15.54 14.88
N LEU A 295 -1.78 -16.13 15.97
CA LEU A 295 -1.16 -17.47 15.92
C LEU A 295 -2.13 -18.53 15.37
N SER A 296 -3.40 -18.47 15.76
CA SER A 296 -4.42 -19.39 15.25
C SER A 296 -4.71 -19.18 13.76
N LYS A 297 -4.72 -17.93 13.28
CA LYS A 297 -4.96 -17.61 11.86
C LYS A 297 -3.74 -17.98 11.00
N MET A 298 -2.52 -17.75 11.49
CA MET A 298 -1.27 -18.17 10.84
C MET A 298 -1.20 -19.69 10.61
N GLN A 299 -1.82 -20.50 11.47
CA GLN A 299 -1.84 -21.95 11.27
C GLN A 299 -2.63 -22.37 10.02
N GLN A 300 -3.59 -21.56 9.57
CA GLN A 300 -4.43 -21.86 8.42
C GLN A 300 -4.00 -21.13 7.16
N ALA A 301 -3.33 -19.99 7.31
CA ALA A 301 -2.92 -19.16 6.20
C ALA A 301 -1.78 -19.80 5.42
N GLU A 302 -1.97 -19.98 4.12
CA GLU A 302 -0.94 -20.48 3.20
C GLU A 302 -0.40 -19.36 2.32
N THR A 303 -1.26 -18.38 2.01
CA THR A 303 -0.91 -17.25 1.13
C THR A 303 0.11 -16.32 1.76
N LEU A 304 1.13 -15.94 0.98
CA LEU A 304 2.24 -15.09 1.41
C LEU A 304 1.78 -13.73 1.94
N SER A 305 0.88 -13.04 1.25
CA SER A 305 0.40 -11.70 1.66
C SER A 305 -0.25 -11.73 3.05
N VAL A 306 -1.08 -12.74 3.31
CA VAL A 306 -1.71 -12.95 4.62
C VAL A 306 -0.66 -13.28 5.68
N MET A 307 0.26 -14.20 5.38
CA MET A 307 1.33 -14.59 6.31
C MET A 307 2.26 -13.42 6.64
N GLN A 308 2.66 -12.63 5.64
CA GLN A 308 3.44 -11.41 5.82
C GLN A 308 2.70 -10.45 6.76
N SER A 309 1.44 -10.12 6.48
CA SER A 309 0.62 -9.24 7.31
C SER A 309 0.60 -9.67 8.79
N LEU A 310 0.39 -10.97 9.06
CA LEU A 310 0.35 -11.53 10.40
C LEU A 310 1.73 -11.54 11.09
N ILE A 311 2.79 -11.93 10.38
CA ILE A 311 4.16 -11.97 10.90
C ILE A 311 4.65 -10.56 11.22
N MET A 312 4.28 -9.57 10.40
CA MET A 312 4.68 -8.18 10.59
C MET A 312 4.23 -7.63 11.95
N VAL A 313 3.14 -8.11 12.55
CA VAL A 313 2.76 -7.72 13.92
C VAL A 313 3.85 -8.05 14.94
N PHE A 314 4.43 -9.25 14.84
CA PHE A 314 5.54 -9.66 15.70
C PHE A 314 6.82 -8.88 15.37
N ALA A 315 7.08 -8.61 14.08
CA ALA A 315 8.20 -7.77 13.68
C ALA A 315 8.12 -6.37 14.31
N HIS A 316 6.96 -5.71 14.28
CA HIS A 316 6.76 -4.42 14.95
C HIS A 316 6.96 -4.51 16.47
N LEU A 317 6.46 -5.58 17.11
CA LEU A 317 6.64 -5.81 18.55
C LEU A 317 8.10 -6.03 18.96
N VAL A 318 8.95 -6.59 18.09
CA VAL A 318 10.40 -6.71 18.33
C VAL A 318 11.06 -5.33 18.55
N HIS A 319 10.54 -4.26 17.92
CA HIS A 319 11.12 -2.93 18.10
C HIS A 319 10.72 -2.26 19.41
N SER A 320 9.54 -2.57 19.95
CA SER A 320 8.94 -1.87 21.10
C SER A 320 8.96 -2.69 22.39
N GLN A 321 8.73 -4.01 22.31
CA GLN A 321 8.50 -4.90 23.45
C GLN A 321 9.16 -6.28 23.22
N LEU A 322 10.46 -6.30 22.91
CA LEU A 322 11.22 -7.52 22.62
C LEU A 322 11.11 -8.58 23.74
N ASP A 323 11.50 -8.25 24.98
CA ASP A 323 11.51 -9.22 26.08
C ASP A 323 10.10 -9.74 26.44
N PRO A 324 9.08 -8.87 26.61
CA PRO A 324 7.70 -9.32 26.81
C PRO A 324 7.19 -10.22 25.69
N LEU A 325 7.53 -9.91 24.43
CA LEU A 325 7.14 -10.74 23.28
C LEU A 325 7.74 -12.15 23.37
N LEU A 326 9.05 -12.25 23.67
CA LEU A 326 9.72 -13.55 23.80
C LEU A 326 9.17 -14.35 24.98
N GLU A 327 8.84 -13.70 26.10
CA GLU A 327 8.22 -14.35 27.26
C GLU A 327 6.81 -14.86 26.92
N PHE A 328 5.99 -14.02 26.29
CA PHE A 328 4.66 -14.39 25.82
C PHE A 328 4.69 -15.59 24.87
N LEU A 329 5.50 -15.54 23.81
CA LEU A 329 5.58 -16.62 22.81
C LEU A 329 6.15 -17.93 23.38
N CYS A 330 6.94 -17.87 24.46
CA CYS A 330 7.42 -19.08 25.14
C CYS A 330 6.40 -19.66 26.13
N SER A 331 5.52 -18.81 26.69
CA SER A 331 4.48 -19.24 27.63
C SER A 331 3.37 -20.08 26.98
N LEU A 332 3.24 -20.02 25.65
CA LEU A 332 2.17 -20.66 24.90
C LEU A 332 2.65 -21.87 24.11
N PRO A 333 1.87 -22.97 24.08
CA PRO A 333 2.10 -24.03 23.11
C PRO A 333 1.68 -23.56 21.73
N GLY A 334 2.56 -23.72 20.75
CA GLY A 334 2.26 -23.60 19.33
C GLY A 334 1.49 -24.82 18.80
N PRO A 335 1.11 -24.81 17.52
CA PRO A 335 0.28 -25.85 16.90
C PRO A 335 0.95 -27.24 16.86
N THR A 336 2.27 -27.28 17.02
CA THR A 336 3.09 -28.51 17.02
C THR A 336 3.37 -29.04 18.43
N GLY A 337 2.83 -28.41 19.47
CA GLY A 337 3.09 -28.75 20.88
C GLY A 337 4.42 -28.22 21.44
N LYS A 338 5.24 -27.60 20.58
CA LYS A 338 6.44 -26.84 20.98
C LYS A 338 6.08 -25.38 21.30
N PRO A 339 6.97 -24.56 21.90
CA PRO A 339 6.68 -23.16 22.18
C PRO A 339 6.24 -22.40 20.92
N ALA A 340 5.28 -21.48 21.04
CA ALA A 340 4.78 -20.69 19.92
C ALA A 340 5.89 -19.85 19.26
N LEU A 341 6.95 -19.50 20.01
CA LEU A 341 8.14 -18.86 19.46
C LEU A 341 8.78 -19.66 18.33
N GLU A 342 8.88 -20.99 18.47
CA GLU A 342 9.45 -21.83 17.40
C GLU A 342 8.58 -21.81 16.15
N PHE A 343 7.26 -21.81 16.31
CA PHE A 343 6.32 -21.70 15.19
C PHE A 343 6.46 -20.37 14.45
N VAL A 344 6.40 -19.24 15.17
CA VAL A 344 6.55 -17.91 14.56
C VAL A 344 7.88 -17.78 13.84
N MET A 345 8.98 -18.19 14.47
CA MET A 345 10.31 -18.09 13.85
C MET A 345 10.45 -19.04 12.65
N ALA A 346 9.90 -20.26 12.70
CA ALA A 346 9.95 -21.17 11.56
C ALA A 346 9.19 -20.60 10.35
N GLU A 347 7.97 -20.11 10.56
CA GLU A 347 7.16 -19.53 9.48
C GLU A 347 7.81 -18.25 8.92
N TRP A 348 8.33 -17.38 9.79
CA TRP A 348 9.02 -16.15 9.38
C TRP A 348 10.31 -16.45 8.61
N MET A 349 11.21 -17.27 9.16
CA MET A 349 12.51 -17.55 8.50
C MET A 349 12.35 -18.24 7.14
N SER A 350 11.24 -18.96 6.93
CA SER A 350 10.94 -19.62 5.66
C SER A 350 10.41 -18.66 4.58
N ARG A 351 9.87 -17.51 4.95
CA ARG A 351 9.21 -16.56 4.02
C ARG A 351 9.85 -15.18 3.96
N GLN A 352 10.80 -14.86 4.84
CA GLN A 352 11.45 -13.54 4.89
C GLN A 352 11.93 -13.05 3.51
N HIS A 353 12.57 -13.92 2.73
CA HIS A 353 13.11 -13.60 1.40
C HIS A 353 12.04 -13.34 0.33
N LEU A 354 10.76 -13.54 0.65
CA LEU A 354 9.62 -13.31 -0.22
C LEU A 354 8.82 -12.07 0.21
N PHE A 355 9.16 -11.43 1.33
CA PHE A 355 8.43 -10.25 1.77
C PHE A 355 8.65 -9.09 0.79
N TYR A 356 7.57 -8.38 0.50
CA TYR A 356 7.53 -7.23 -0.38
C TYR A 356 7.12 -5.96 0.39
N GLY A 357 7.31 -4.80 -0.21
CA GLY A 357 7.06 -3.50 0.41
C GLY A 357 8.32 -2.91 1.04
N GLN A 358 8.65 -1.66 0.68
CA GLN A 358 9.89 -1.01 1.12
C GLN A 358 9.91 -0.80 2.65
N TYR A 359 8.79 -0.40 3.24
CA TYR A 359 8.68 -0.19 4.68
C TYR A 359 8.68 -1.51 5.45
N GLU A 360 7.86 -2.48 5.01
CA GLU A 360 7.76 -3.81 5.60
C GLU A 360 9.12 -4.53 5.58
N GLY A 361 9.85 -4.44 4.47
CA GLY A 361 11.22 -4.94 4.34
C GLY A 361 12.16 -4.33 5.38
N LYS A 362 12.16 -3.00 5.55
CA LYS A 362 12.98 -2.30 6.57
C LYS A 362 12.63 -2.75 7.99
N VAL A 363 11.34 -2.77 8.34
CA VAL A 363 10.89 -3.18 9.67
C VAL A 363 11.33 -4.62 9.95
N SER A 364 11.06 -5.54 9.03
CA SER A 364 11.44 -6.94 9.19
C SER A 364 12.96 -7.14 9.30
N ALA A 365 13.74 -6.52 8.40
CA ALA A 365 15.19 -6.64 8.38
C ALA A 365 15.84 -6.12 9.68
N VAL A 366 15.39 -4.94 10.16
CA VAL A 366 15.91 -4.36 11.40
C VAL A 366 15.45 -5.17 12.63
N ALA A 367 14.24 -5.73 12.61
CA ALA A 367 13.78 -6.66 13.64
C ALA A 367 14.68 -7.91 13.74
N LEU A 368 15.06 -8.48 12.59
CA LEU A 368 15.97 -9.62 12.52
C LEU A 368 17.37 -9.29 13.07
N CYS A 369 17.90 -8.10 12.74
CA CYS A 369 19.15 -7.61 13.32
C CYS A 369 19.07 -7.52 14.86
N LYS A 370 17.98 -6.96 15.39
CA LYS A 370 17.75 -6.87 16.85
C LYS A 370 17.63 -8.25 17.51
N LEU A 371 16.90 -9.18 16.90
CA LEU A 371 16.77 -10.55 17.42
C LEU A 371 18.11 -11.28 17.47
N LEU A 372 18.93 -11.14 16.42
CA LEU A 372 20.28 -11.70 16.39
C LEU A 372 21.17 -11.09 17.48
N GLN A 373 21.20 -9.76 17.58
CA GLN A 373 21.99 -9.06 18.59
C GLN A 373 21.56 -9.44 20.01
N HIS A 374 20.25 -9.50 20.27
CA HIS A 374 19.71 -9.89 21.57
C HIS A 374 20.09 -11.32 21.94
N GLY A 375 19.84 -12.28 21.03
CA GLY A 375 20.12 -13.69 21.27
C GLY A 375 21.59 -13.99 21.56
N LEU A 376 22.50 -13.17 21.04
CA LEU A 376 23.94 -13.27 21.28
C LEU A 376 24.39 -12.54 22.55
N ASN A 377 23.99 -11.28 22.73
CA ASN A 377 24.44 -10.45 23.84
C ASN A 377 23.92 -10.94 25.19
N THR A 378 22.68 -11.44 25.22
CA THR A 378 22.04 -11.96 26.45
C THR A 378 22.19 -13.47 26.61
N ASN A 379 22.75 -14.14 25.60
CA ASN A 379 22.86 -15.60 25.52
C ASN A 379 21.49 -16.30 25.73
N ASP A 380 20.45 -15.78 25.06
CA ASP A 380 19.06 -16.22 25.24
C ASP A 380 18.83 -17.61 24.62
N LYS A 381 18.77 -18.62 25.48
CA LYS A 381 18.53 -20.02 25.09
C LYS A 381 17.21 -20.22 24.36
N ARG A 382 16.21 -19.38 24.62
CA ARG A 382 14.90 -19.45 23.93
C ARG A 382 15.04 -19.27 22.43
N LEU A 383 16.05 -18.52 21.97
CA LEU A 383 16.36 -18.31 20.56
C LEU A 383 17.46 -19.25 20.06
N GLN A 384 18.48 -19.54 20.87
CA GLN A 384 19.61 -20.37 20.46
C GLN A 384 19.24 -21.84 20.26
N ASP A 385 18.32 -22.38 21.06
CA ASP A 385 17.93 -23.79 21.02
C ASP A 385 16.95 -24.10 19.86
N ILE A 386 16.45 -23.08 19.16
CA ILE A 386 15.55 -23.24 18.02
C ILE A 386 16.33 -23.65 16.77
N VAL A 387 15.81 -24.65 16.07
CA VAL A 387 16.35 -25.15 14.79
C VAL A 387 15.30 -24.95 13.71
N VAL A 388 15.72 -24.39 12.58
CA VAL A 388 14.85 -24.09 11.43
C VAL A 388 15.43 -24.65 10.14
N LYS A 389 14.60 -24.70 9.09
CA LYS A 389 15.03 -25.08 7.74
C LYS A 389 16.04 -24.07 7.20
N GLY A 390 17.18 -24.57 6.75
CA GLY A 390 18.28 -23.80 6.19
C GLY A 390 18.13 -23.58 4.70
N GLU A 391 18.94 -24.31 3.93
CA GLU A 391 19.03 -24.28 2.48
C GLU A 391 18.59 -25.61 1.88
N GLU A 392 18.07 -25.57 0.66
CA GLU A 392 17.78 -26.76 -0.12
C GLU A 392 19.09 -27.40 -0.61
N ILE A 393 19.23 -28.71 -0.41
CA ILE A 393 20.38 -29.49 -0.84
C ILE A 393 20.13 -29.95 -2.27
N PHE A 394 20.76 -29.28 -3.23
CA PHE A 394 20.72 -29.66 -4.64
C PHE A 394 21.74 -30.75 -4.93
N ASN A 395 21.34 -31.78 -5.70
CA ASN A 395 22.28 -32.70 -6.32
C ASN A 395 22.78 -32.08 -7.63
N PRO A 396 24.09 -31.79 -7.77
CA PRO A 396 24.63 -31.13 -8.97
C PRO A 396 24.49 -31.97 -10.25
N ASP A 397 24.28 -33.29 -10.12
CA ASP A 397 24.04 -34.21 -11.25
C ASP A 397 22.56 -34.20 -11.73
N GLU A 398 21.65 -33.58 -10.97
CA GLU A 398 20.23 -33.47 -11.30
C GLU A 398 19.99 -32.18 -12.09
N GLY A 399 20.06 -32.25 -13.43
CA GLY A 399 19.58 -31.15 -14.30
C GLY A 399 18.08 -30.85 -14.05
N ILE A 400 17.60 -29.68 -14.49
CA ILE A 400 16.24 -29.10 -14.26
C ILE A 400 15.28 -30.00 -13.44
N CYS A 401 15.06 -29.61 -12.19
CA CYS A 401 14.15 -30.28 -11.26
C CYS A 401 12.69 -29.88 -11.54
N THR A 402 12.00 -30.66 -12.38
CA THR A 402 10.55 -30.48 -12.61
C THR A 402 9.72 -30.99 -11.41
N ARG A 403 8.51 -30.46 -11.20
CA ARG A 403 7.58 -30.90 -10.13
C ARG A 403 7.43 -32.42 -9.99
N SER A 404 7.48 -33.17 -11.11
CA SER A 404 7.39 -34.64 -11.13
C SER A 404 8.66 -35.35 -10.60
N LYS A 405 9.83 -34.73 -10.73
CA LYS A 405 11.11 -35.21 -10.19
C LYS A 405 11.19 -34.93 -8.68
N SER A 406 10.77 -33.75 -8.24
CA SER A 406 10.69 -33.36 -6.82
C SER A 406 9.72 -34.24 -6.03
N ALA A 407 8.67 -34.75 -6.67
CA ALA A 407 7.76 -35.72 -6.04
C ALA A 407 8.39 -37.12 -5.86
N LYS A 408 9.33 -37.52 -6.72
CA LYS A 408 10.05 -38.80 -6.64
C LYS A 408 11.28 -38.74 -5.73
N ASN A 409 11.98 -37.61 -5.73
CA ASN A 409 13.08 -37.27 -4.83
C ASN A 409 12.65 -36.03 -4.02
N PRO A 410 12.02 -36.20 -2.84
CA PRO A 410 11.58 -35.08 -2.03
C PRO A 410 12.76 -34.17 -1.66
N GLN A 411 12.53 -32.87 -1.81
CA GLN A 411 13.52 -31.82 -1.52
C GLN A 411 14.08 -32.01 -0.12
N ARG A 412 15.41 -32.11 -0.02
CA ARG A 412 16.10 -32.23 1.27
C ARG A 412 16.57 -30.85 1.69
N TRP A 413 16.24 -30.48 2.92
CA TRP A 413 16.63 -29.20 3.50
C TRP A 413 17.66 -29.44 4.59
N THR A 414 18.64 -28.56 4.70
CA THR A 414 19.50 -28.53 5.89
C THR A 414 18.70 -28.04 7.10
N ASN A 415 19.10 -28.45 8.30
CA ASN A 415 18.56 -27.93 9.56
C ASN A 415 19.67 -27.19 10.27
N ILE A 416 19.46 -25.91 10.56
CA ILE A 416 20.48 -25.02 11.14
C ILE A 416 19.91 -24.26 12.34
N PRO A 417 20.77 -23.79 13.27
CA PRO A 417 20.33 -22.96 14.38
C PRO A 417 19.64 -21.68 13.88
N LEU A 418 18.61 -21.23 14.60
CA LEU A 418 17.82 -20.06 14.24
C LEU A 418 18.69 -18.82 13.99
N LEU A 419 19.61 -18.51 14.91
CA LEU A 419 20.48 -17.34 14.78
C LEU A 419 21.33 -17.39 13.51
N VAL A 420 21.75 -18.59 13.08
CA VAL A 420 22.50 -18.77 11.82
C VAL A 420 21.61 -18.49 10.62
N LYS A 421 20.35 -18.95 10.63
CA LYS A 421 19.39 -18.64 9.56
C LYS A 421 19.08 -17.15 9.50
N ILE A 422 18.88 -16.49 10.65
CA ILE A 422 18.68 -15.03 10.73
C ILE A 422 19.87 -14.30 10.09
N PHE A 423 21.09 -14.67 10.46
CA PHE A 423 22.30 -14.09 9.89
C PHE A 423 22.35 -14.24 8.35
N LYS A 424 22.05 -15.43 7.81
CA LYS A 424 21.97 -15.65 6.36
C LYS A 424 20.93 -14.76 5.68
N LEU A 425 19.75 -14.60 6.29
CA LEU A 425 18.69 -13.74 5.76
C LEU A 425 19.08 -12.26 5.77
N ILE A 426 19.78 -11.79 6.80
CA ILE A 426 20.33 -10.42 6.86
C ILE A 426 21.33 -10.21 5.70
N VAL A 427 22.20 -11.19 5.42
CA VAL A 427 23.13 -11.10 4.28
C VAL A 427 22.40 -11.08 2.93
N ASN A 428 21.37 -11.91 2.77
CA ASN A 428 20.54 -11.94 1.56
C ASN A 428 19.81 -10.61 1.33
N GLU A 429 19.25 -10.04 2.39
CA GLU A 429 18.57 -8.75 2.33
C GLU A 429 19.54 -7.62 1.95
N LEU A 430 20.75 -7.59 2.52
CA LEU A 430 21.78 -6.64 2.09
C LEU A 430 22.10 -6.80 0.60
N SER A 431 22.22 -8.03 0.10
CA SER A 431 22.44 -8.29 -1.33
C SER A 431 21.31 -7.68 -2.18
N SER A 432 20.06 -7.90 -1.77
CA SER A 432 18.87 -7.43 -2.47
C SER A 432 18.80 -5.89 -2.50
N VAL A 433 19.12 -5.25 -1.37
CA VAL A 433 19.16 -3.78 -1.25
C VAL A 433 20.29 -3.17 -2.09
N VAL A 434 21.48 -3.79 -2.10
CA VAL A 434 22.61 -3.33 -2.92
C VAL A 434 22.28 -3.42 -4.41
N GLU A 435 21.64 -4.52 -4.84
CA GLU A 435 21.19 -4.71 -6.23
C GLU A 435 20.13 -3.67 -6.62
N ALA A 436 19.11 -3.48 -5.79
CA ALA A 436 18.07 -2.47 -6.02
C ALA A 436 18.64 -1.04 -6.09
N ASN A 437 19.63 -0.71 -5.25
CA ASN A 437 20.29 0.60 -5.28
C ASN A 437 21.21 0.78 -6.50
N ALA A 438 21.90 -0.28 -6.94
CA ALA A 438 22.72 -0.25 -8.15
C ALA A 438 21.85 -0.02 -9.41
N ASN A 439 20.69 -0.69 -9.48
CA ASN A 439 19.73 -0.51 -10.58
C ASN A 439 19.16 0.92 -10.62
N ARG A 440 18.85 1.51 -9.45
CA ARG A 440 18.40 2.91 -9.35
C ARG A 440 19.47 3.93 -9.70
N ALA A 441 20.75 3.63 -9.43
CA ALA A 441 21.86 4.54 -9.74
C ALA A 441 22.24 4.56 -11.23
N ASN A 442 21.86 3.54 -12.00
CA ASN A 442 22.18 3.44 -13.43
C ASN A 442 20.92 3.23 -14.30
N PRO A 443 19.99 4.21 -14.35
CA PRO A 443 18.74 4.10 -15.11
C PRO A 443 18.94 4.09 -16.63
N ALA A 444 20.17 4.35 -17.11
CA ALA A 444 20.51 4.42 -18.53
C ALA A 444 20.36 3.07 -19.28
N ASP A 445 20.37 1.94 -18.57
CA ASP A 445 20.22 0.60 -19.17
C ASP A 445 18.75 0.22 -19.47
N TRP A 446 17.79 1.03 -19.02
CA TRP A 446 16.36 0.84 -19.25
C TRP A 446 15.76 1.76 -20.32
N SER A 447 16.60 2.58 -20.98
CA SER A 447 16.16 3.60 -21.96
C SER A 447 16.69 3.38 -23.37
N GLN A 448 17.09 2.15 -23.71
CA GLN A 448 17.53 1.78 -25.06
C GLN A 448 16.97 0.42 -25.48
N GLU A 449 15.64 0.32 -25.68
CA GLU A 449 15.07 -0.73 -26.55
C GLU A 449 13.61 -0.47 -26.99
N ASP A 450 13.14 0.79 -26.99
CA ASP A 450 11.78 1.16 -27.43
C ASP A 450 11.77 2.12 -28.65
N GLU A 451 12.76 2.00 -29.55
CA GLU A 451 12.66 2.60 -30.88
C GLU A 451 13.09 1.62 -31.97
N GLU A 452 12.12 1.29 -32.82
CA GLU A 452 12.21 0.61 -34.13
C GLU A 452 12.23 -0.94 -34.14
N GLU A 453 11.06 -1.59 -34.20
CA GLU A 453 10.85 -2.67 -35.19
C GLU A 453 9.44 -2.60 -35.80
N GLU A 454 9.40 -2.19 -37.07
CA GLU A 454 8.29 -2.42 -37.99
C GLU A 454 8.15 -3.92 -38.27
N ASP A 455 6.94 -4.46 -38.05
CA ASP A 455 6.31 -5.59 -38.75
C ASP A 455 7.21 -6.52 -39.61
N GLU A 456 7.98 -7.40 -38.96
CA GLU A 456 8.50 -8.64 -39.57
C GLU A 456 8.24 -9.87 -38.67
N GLY A 457 7.16 -10.59 -38.98
CA GLY A 457 7.00 -12.04 -38.81
C GLY A 457 7.57 -12.70 -37.55
N LEU A 458 6.73 -12.82 -36.52
CA LEU A 458 6.90 -13.71 -35.35
C LEU A 458 6.90 -15.20 -35.73
N ALA A 459 7.93 -15.66 -36.43
CA ALA A 459 8.15 -17.06 -36.77
C ALA A 459 9.55 -17.49 -36.31
N GLY A 460 9.71 -17.79 -35.01
CA GLY A 460 10.93 -18.44 -34.54
C GLY A 460 11.25 -18.42 -33.05
N GLN A 461 10.59 -17.60 -32.23
CA GLN A 461 10.89 -17.56 -30.79
C GLN A 461 10.26 -18.76 -30.08
N LEU A 462 11.10 -19.56 -29.40
CA LEU A 462 10.65 -20.66 -28.57
C LEU A 462 9.96 -20.08 -27.33
N LEU A 463 8.80 -20.66 -26.96
CA LEU A 463 8.03 -20.32 -25.77
C LEU A 463 8.87 -20.32 -24.46
N SER A 464 10.02 -21.00 -24.46
CA SER A 464 11.01 -21.00 -23.38
C SER A 464 11.64 -19.63 -23.12
N ASP A 465 11.89 -18.84 -24.17
CA ASP A 465 12.61 -17.55 -24.04
C ASP A 465 11.67 -16.45 -23.54
N LEU A 466 10.38 -16.52 -23.91
CA LEU A 466 9.31 -15.67 -23.38
C LEU A 466 8.98 -15.95 -21.90
N ILE A 467 9.20 -17.17 -21.42
CA ILE A 467 9.01 -17.54 -20.00
C ILE A 467 10.23 -17.16 -19.15
N ALA A 468 11.44 -17.13 -19.74
CA ALA A 468 12.64 -16.67 -19.05
C ALA A 468 12.62 -15.14 -18.83
N SER A 469 12.00 -14.38 -19.74
CA SER A 469 11.73 -12.96 -19.59
C SER A 469 10.46 -12.72 -18.77
N ASN A 470 10.46 -13.12 -17.50
CA ASN A 470 9.41 -12.87 -16.51
C ASN A 470 9.27 -11.36 -16.16
N LYS A 471 9.36 -10.47 -17.16
CA LYS A 471 9.23 -9.00 -17.07
C LYS A 471 7.78 -8.49 -17.19
N TYR A 472 6.80 -9.39 -17.30
CA TYR A 472 5.39 -9.02 -17.46
C TYR A 472 4.55 -9.15 -16.18
N ASP A 473 5.17 -9.37 -15.02
CA ASP A 473 4.44 -9.56 -13.75
C ASP A 473 5.00 -8.71 -12.59
N ASP A 474 5.98 -7.82 -12.85
CA ASP A 474 6.63 -6.99 -11.81
C ASP A 474 5.97 -5.61 -11.64
N ASP A 475 5.34 -5.07 -12.68
CA ASP A 475 4.69 -3.74 -12.64
C ASP A 475 3.38 -3.70 -11.82
N TYR A 476 2.90 -4.83 -11.29
CA TYR A 476 1.68 -4.88 -10.47
C TYR A 476 1.92 -4.83 -8.95
N TYR A 477 3.19 -4.80 -8.50
CA TYR A 477 3.53 -4.89 -7.08
C TYR A 477 4.38 -3.75 -6.53
N GLU A 478 4.75 -2.73 -7.33
CA GLU A 478 5.65 -1.66 -6.87
C GLU A 478 4.97 -0.39 -6.31
N ASP A 479 3.67 -0.14 -6.51
CA ASP A 479 3.11 1.21 -6.21
C ASP A 479 2.23 1.36 -4.94
N ASP A 480 1.76 0.28 -4.31
CA ASP A 480 0.71 0.43 -3.25
C ASP A 480 1.25 0.68 -1.82
N ASP A 481 2.54 0.51 -1.55
CA ASP A 481 3.12 0.64 -0.20
C ASP A 481 3.89 1.96 0.04
N GLU A 482 4.13 2.78 -0.99
CA GLU A 482 4.84 4.07 -0.83
C GLU A 482 3.98 5.18 -0.19
N ASP A 483 2.67 4.97 -0.09
CA ASP A 483 1.69 6.00 0.31
C ASP A 483 1.03 5.80 1.69
N ASP A 484 1.36 4.77 2.50
CA ASP A 484 0.73 4.62 3.83
C ASP A 484 1.18 5.75 4.78
N PRO A 485 0.27 6.66 5.19
CA PRO A 485 0.62 7.80 6.03
C PRO A 485 1.08 7.41 7.44
N ASP A 486 0.80 6.17 7.89
CA ASP A 486 1.28 5.67 9.18
C ASP A 486 2.72 5.15 9.07
N ALA A 487 3.07 4.47 7.96
CA ALA A 487 4.43 4.03 7.67
C ALA A 487 5.39 5.21 7.51
N LEU A 488 4.98 6.25 6.79
CA LEU A 488 5.76 7.49 6.58
C LEU A 488 6.08 8.23 7.89
N LYS A 489 5.28 8.04 8.94
CA LYS A 489 5.49 8.65 10.27
C LYS A 489 6.41 7.82 11.16
N ASP A 490 6.66 6.56 10.82
CA ASP A 490 7.54 5.69 11.59
C ASP A 490 9.02 6.08 11.35
N PRO A 491 9.82 6.31 12.41
CA PRO A 491 11.25 6.56 12.28
C PRO A 491 12.01 5.49 11.48
N ILE A 492 11.56 4.24 11.47
CA ILE A 492 12.17 3.15 10.69
C ILE A 492 12.12 3.43 9.19
N TYR A 493 11.09 4.14 8.71
CA TYR A 493 10.95 4.49 7.30
C TYR A 493 12.15 5.30 6.78
N GLN A 494 12.71 6.17 7.62
CA GLN A 494 13.82 7.06 7.26
C GLN A 494 15.20 6.39 7.32
N ILE A 495 15.28 5.14 7.79
CA ILE A 495 16.55 4.42 7.88
C ILE A 495 17.05 4.08 6.48
N ASP A 496 18.32 4.41 6.20
CA ASP A 496 19.07 3.83 5.10
C ASP A 496 19.41 2.38 5.45
N LEU A 497 18.66 1.46 4.85
CA LEU A 497 18.78 0.04 5.14
C LEU A 497 20.15 -0.51 4.74
N GLN A 498 20.73 -0.05 3.64
CA GLN A 498 22.04 -0.52 3.19
C GLN A 498 23.13 -0.13 4.20
N ALA A 499 23.14 1.14 4.62
CA ALA A 499 24.09 1.64 5.60
C ALA A 499 23.93 0.93 6.95
N TYR A 500 22.70 0.82 7.44
CA TYR A 500 22.40 0.15 8.71
C TYR A 500 22.88 -1.31 8.73
N MET A 501 22.59 -2.07 7.68
CA MET A 501 22.96 -3.49 7.59
C MET A 501 24.46 -3.68 7.41
N THR A 502 25.11 -2.80 6.64
CA THR A 502 26.57 -2.80 6.47
C THR A 502 27.29 -2.57 7.80
N ASP A 503 26.85 -1.57 8.57
CA ASP A 503 27.38 -1.28 9.89
C ASP A 503 27.15 -2.43 10.86
N PHE A 504 25.93 -2.99 10.86
CA PHE A 504 25.57 -4.13 11.71
C PHE A 504 26.44 -5.35 11.43
N LEU A 505 26.59 -5.75 10.16
CA LEU A 505 27.39 -6.91 9.77
C LEU A 505 28.88 -6.70 10.05
N THR A 506 29.39 -5.48 9.85
CA THR A 506 30.79 -5.13 10.16
C THR A 506 31.07 -5.25 11.66
N GLN A 507 30.16 -4.77 12.50
CA GLN A 507 30.28 -4.92 13.95
C GLN A 507 30.12 -6.38 14.38
N PHE A 508 29.21 -7.14 13.76
CA PHE A 508 29.00 -8.55 14.04
C PHE A 508 30.22 -9.41 13.69
N ALA A 509 30.89 -9.14 12.57
CA ALA A 509 32.08 -9.86 12.14
C ALA A 509 33.27 -9.74 13.12
N GLN A 510 33.31 -8.68 13.93
CA GLN A 510 34.33 -8.48 14.96
C GLN A 510 34.08 -9.29 16.24
N GLN A 511 32.89 -9.90 16.39
CA GLN A 511 32.56 -10.69 17.57
C GLN A 511 33.21 -12.08 17.52
N PRO A 512 33.61 -12.66 18.68
CA PRO A 512 34.30 -13.95 18.71
C PRO A 512 33.44 -15.11 18.19
N CYS A 513 32.11 -15.02 18.33
CA CYS A 513 31.17 -16.02 17.85
C CYS A 513 31.09 -16.08 16.32
N TYR A 514 31.51 -15.03 15.59
CA TYR A 514 31.42 -14.95 14.14
C TYR A 514 32.10 -16.13 13.42
N SER A 515 33.20 -16.65 13.97
CA SER A 515 33.90 -17.82 13.42
C SER A 515 33.01 -19.06 13.26
N MET A 516 32.03 -19.25 14.15
CA MET A 516 31.06 -20.34 14.05
C MET A 516 30.03 -20.04 12.96
N PHE A 517 29.56 -18.78 12.85
CA PHE A 517 28.57 -18.36 11.86
C PHE A 517 29.13 -18.38 10.44
N SER A 518 30.36 -17.92 10.24
CA SER A 518 31.01 -17.88 8.92
C SER A 518 31.21 -19.27 8.31
N SER A 519 31.35 -20.30 9.15
CA SER A 519 31.45 -21.69 8.69
C SER A 519 30.18 -22.20 7.99
N HIS A 520 29.02 -21.62 8.31
CA HIS A 520 27.73 -21.96 7.73
C HIS A 520 27.42 -21.20 6.43
N LEU A 521 28.24 -20.20 6.05
CA LEU A 521 27.99 -19.40 4.86
C LEU A 521 28.30 -20.14 3.57
N ASN A 522 27.41 -20.01 2.59
CA ASN A 522 27.61 -20.45 1.22
C ASN A 522 28.50 -19.45 0.44
N GLU A 523 28.90 -19.80 -0.78
CA GLU A 523 29.81 -18.95 -1.56
C GLU A 523 29.21 -17.60 -1.97
N VAL A 524 27.90 -17.54 -2.22
CA VAL A 524 27.21 -16.30 -2.61
C VAL A 524 27.17 -15.34 -1.43
N GLU A 525 26.77 -15.82 -0.26
CA GLU A 525 26.74 -15.02 0.97
C GLU A 525 28.15 -14.52 1.35
N ARG A 526 29.18 -15.34 1.17
CA ARG A 526 30.57 -14.90 1.40
C ARG A 526 30.98 -13.78 0.43
N ARG A 527 30.57 -13.84 -0.84
CA ARG A 527 30.86 -12.78 -1.81
C ARG A 527 30.16 -11.47 -1.43
N VAL A 528 28.93 -11.53 -0.92
CA VAL A 528 28.21 -10.35 -0.42
C VAL A 528 28.98 -9.71 0.75
N LEU A 529 29.45 -10.50 1.71
CA LEU A 529 30.25 -9.99 2.83
C LEU A 529 31.60 -9.42 2.39
N GLN A 530 32.26 -10.05 1.43
CA GLN A 530 33.51 -9.52 0.84
C GLN A 530 33.29 -8.17 0.16
N SER A 531 32.12 -7.94 -0.45
CA SER A 531 31.80 -6.67 -1.10
C SER A 531 31.75 -5.48 -0.13
N ILE A 532 31.47 -5.74 1.16
CA ILE A 532 31.48 -4.74 2.23
C ILE A 532 32.75 -4.80 3.10
N GLY A 533 33.75 -5.60 2.71
CA GLY A 533 35.07 -5.64 3.35
C GLY A 533 35.20 -6.61 4.54
N ILE A 534 34.33 -7.62 4.64
CA ILE A 534 34.34 -8.66 5.69
C ILE A 534 34.98 -9.96 5.21
#